data_AF-A0A1D2AGR5-F1
#
_entry.id   AF-A0A1D2AGR5-F1
#
_cell.length_a   1.000
_cell.length_b   1.000
_cell.length_c   1.000
_cell.angle_alpha   90.00
_cell.angle_beta   90.00
_cell.angle_gamma   90.00
#
_symmetry.space_group_name_H-M   'P 1'
#
loop_
_entity.id
_entity.type
_entity.pdbx_description
1 polymer ?
#
loop_
_entity_poly.entity_id
_entity_poly.type
_entity_poly.pdbx_seq_one_letter_code
_entity_poly.pdbx_strand_id
1 'polypeptide(L)'
;MVNSGASTPSDFVRATSTAAARAFNVYPRKGSVAPGSDADVIVLDPSVRHVISAATHHSAVDVNVYEGMEVTGKVVLTLSRGRLVWDGTNLNVTAGSGRFIPMPLFQSSRPDDLGAVVPGTAPTCPSGHRVKHADTQRVATLTYA
;
A
#
# COMPACT_ATOMS: atom_id res chain seq x y z
N MET A 1 15.89 4.31 -4.92
CA MET A 1 15.35 2.95 -4.73
C MET A 1 14.73 2.43 -6.03
N VAL A 2 13.66 3.05 -6.54
CA VAL A 2 13.07 2.66 -7.84
C VAL A 2 13.93 3.12 -9.02
N ASN A 3 14.26 4.41 -9.10
CA ASN A 3 15.05 4.96 -10.23
C ASN A 3 16.48 4.41 -10.31
N SER A 4 17.01 3.93 -9.19
CA SER A 4 18.33 3.29 -9.11
C SER A 4 18.30 1.80 -9.53
N GLY A 5 17.13 1.24 -9.87
CA GLY A 5 16.97 -0.16 -10.25
C GLY A 5 17.04 -1.16 -9.09
N ALA A 6 17.11 -0.70 -7.84
CA ALA A 6 17.26 -1.57 -6.66
C ALA A 6 15.93 -2.25 -6.25
N SER A 7 14.78 -1.72 -6.69
CA SER A 7 13.45 -2.23 -6.37
C SER A 7 12.49 -1.98 -7.52
N THR A 8 11.54 -2.89 -7.75
CA THR A 8 10.43 -2.63 -8.69
C THR A 8 9.42 -1.64 -8.10
N PRO A 9 8.57 -0.99 -8.92
CA PRO A 9 7.47 -0.15 -8.40
C PRO A 9 6.54 -0.92 -7.45
N SER A 10 6.27 -2.20 -7.74
CA SER A 10 5.46 -3.06 -6.87
C SER A 10 6.15 -3.34 -5.53
N ASP A 11 7.48 -3.50 -5.52
CA ASP A 11 8.24 -3.63 -4.27
C ASP A 11 8.20 -2.33 -3.44
N PHE A 12 8.24 -1.17 -4.11
CA PHE A 12 8.08 0.13 -3.46
C PHE A 12 6.71 0.27 -2.79
N VAL A 13 5.63 -0.09 -3.48
CA VAL A 13 4.27 -0.10 -2.90
C VAL A 13 4.19 -1.07 -1.72
N ARG A 14 4.76 -2.27 -1.87
CA ARG A 14 4.80 -3.27 -0.80
C ARG A 14 5.51 -2.73 0.44
N ALA A 15 6.69 -2.14 0.28
CA ALA A 15 7.51 -1.65 1.38
C ALA A 15 6.89 -0.44 2.11
N THR A 16 6.24 0.45 1.37
CA THR A 16 5.71 1.71 1.93
C THR A 16 4.30 1.60 2.49
N SER A 17 3.48 0.66 2.00
CA SER A 17 2.05 0.62 2.36
C SER A 17 1.56 -0.79 2.72
N THR A 18 1.65 -1.75 1.79
CA THR A 18 1.03 -3.07 1.97
C THR A 18 1.64 -3.86 3.13
N ALA A 19 2.96 -3.80 3.32
CA ALA A 19 3.65 -4.48 4.42
C ALA A 19 3.23 -3.90 5.78
N ALA A 20 3.16 -2.57 5.89
CA ALA A 20 2.69 -1.89 7.10
C ALA A 20 1.21 -2.25 7.39
N ALA A 21 0.34 -2.22 6.37
CA ALA A 21 -1.07 -2.58 6.54
C ALA A 21 -1.27 -4.03 7.00
N ARG A 22 -0.41 -4.96 6.56
CA ARG A 22 -0.42 -6.35 7.03
C ARG A 22 0.10 -6.47 8.46
N ALA A 23 1.21 -5.79 8.78
CA ALA A 23 1.78 -5.80 10.13
C ALA A 23 0.81 -5.23 11.18
N PHE A 24 0.06 -4.18 10.84
CA PHE A 24 -0.95 -3.57 11.71
C PHE A 24 -2.34 -4.22 11.59
N ASN A 25 -2.47 -5.32 10.85
CA ASN A 25 -3.72 -6.05 10.68
C ASN A 25 -4.92 -5.20 10.16
N VAL A 26 -4.63 -4.27 9.25
CA VAL A 26 -5.62 -3.39 8.60
C VAL A 26 -5.76 -3.67 7.10
N TYR A 27 -5.06 -4.69 6.58
CA TYR A 27 -5.21 -5.18 5.21
C TYR A 27 -6.46 -6.07 5.07
N PRO A 28 -7.28 -5.97 4.00
CA PRO A 28 -7.11 -5.18 2.78
C PRO A 28 -7.74 -3.78 2.84
N ARG A 29 -8.25 -3.35 3.99
CA ARG A 29 -8.89 -2.03 4.12
C ARG A 29 -7.93 -0.88 3.82
N LYS A 30 -6.65 -1.02 4.17
CA LYS A 30 -5.55 -0.09 3.82
C LYS A 30 -4.44 -0.81 3.06
N GLY A 31 -3.66 -0.04 2.28
CA GLY A 31 -2.51 -0.55 1.53
C GLY A 31 -2.88 -1.48 0.36
N SER A 32 -4.12 -1.37 -0.14
CA SER A 32 -4.64 -2.08 -1.31
C SER A 32 -5.53 -1.16 -2.13
N VAL A 33 -5.43 -1.25 -3.46
CA VAL A 33 -6.35 -0.60 -4.40
C VAL A 33 -7.29 -1.67 -4.92
N ALA A 34 -8.36 -1.92 -4.18
CA ALA A 34 -9.38 -2.92 -4.51
C ALA A 34 -10.78 -2.44 -4.07
N PRO A 35 -11.86 -2.95 -4.70
CA PRO A 35 -13.21 -2.67 -4.22
C PRO A 35 -13.37 -3.03 -2.74
N GLY A 36 -13.94 -2.12 -1.95
CA GLY A 36 -14.10 -2.27 -0.49
C GLY A 36 -12.92 -1.79 0.35
N SER A 37 -11.78 -1.42 -0.25
CA SER A 37 -10.69 -0.71 0.43
C SER A 37 -11.02 0.77 0.61
N ASP A 38 -10.43 1.40 1.64
CA ASP A 38 -10.53 2.85 1.80
C ASP A 38 -9.77 3.54 0.65
N ALA A 39 -10.36 4.58 0.05
CA ALA A 39 -9.77 5.34 -1.06
C ALA A 39 -8.68 6.32 -0.61
N ASP A 40 -7.61 5.78 -0.03
CA ASP A 40 -6.36 6.49 0.26
C ASP A 40 -5.37 6.18 -0.87
N VAL A 41 -5.23 7.12 -1.81
CA VAL A 41 -4.49 6.92 -3.07
C VAL A 41 -3.60 8.11 -3.33
N ILE A 42 -2.38 7.86 -3.77
CA ILE A 42 -1.48 8.89 -4.28
C ILE A 42 -1.27 8.70 -5.78
N VAL A 43 -1.17 9.80 -6.50
CA VAL A 43 -0.68 9.83 -7.88
C VAL A 43 0.74 10.37 -7.82
N LEU A 44 1.68 9.55 -8.27
CA LEU A 44 3.10 9.87 -8.30
C LEU A 44 3.52 9.99 -9.75
N ASP A 45 4.06 11.15 -10.12
CA ASP A 45 4.68 11.37 -11.43
C ASP A 45 6.18 11.09 -11.32
N PRO A 46 6.68 10.00 -11.91
CA PRO A 46 8.09 9.62 -11.85
C PRO A 46 9.00 10.48 -12.73
N SER A 47 8.45 11.35 -13.60
CA SER A 47 9.22 12.18 -14.52
C SER A 47 9.67 13.50 -13.88
N VAL A 48 8.95 13.96 -12.86
CA VAL A 48 9.18 15.27 -12.24
C VAL A 48 10.37 15.22 -11.31
N ARG A 49 11.37 16.07 -11.59
CA ARG A 49 12.54 16.30 -10.74
C ARG A 49 12.30 17.50 -9.83
N HIS A 50 12.68 17.38 -8.56
CA HIS A 50 12.62 18.48 -7.61
C HIS A 50 13.72 18.36 -6.56
N VAL A 51 14.06 19.49 -5.95
CA VAL A 51 15.03 19.56 -4.87
C VAL A 51 14.29 19.65 -3.55
N ILE A 52 14.70 18.82 -2.59
CA ILE A 52 14.15 18.87 -1.24
C ILE A 52 14.77 20.06 -0.50
N SER A 53 13.92 20.94 0.03
CA SER A 53 14.36 22.08 0.83
C SER A 53 13.41 22.36 2.00
N ALA A 54 13.98 22.79 3.14
CA ALA A 54 13.26 23.24 4.32
C ALA A 54 12.32 24.41 4.01
N ALA A 55 12.70 25.30 3.09
CA ALA A 55 11.84 26.40 2.68
C ALA A 55 10.53 25.94 2.00
N THR A 56 10.50 24.72 1.48
CA THR A 56 9.38 24.17 0.69
C THR A 56 8.65 23.01 1.35
N HIS A 57 9.16 22.49 2.46
CA HIS A 57 8.52 21.35 3.12
C HIS A 57 7.27 21.78 3.91
N HIS A 58 6.45 20.80 4.29
CA HIS A 58 5.28 21.04 5.14
C HIS A 58 5.52 20.59 6.60
N SER A 59 6.78 20.41 6.99
CA SER A 59 7.16 20.12 8.37
C SER A 59 7.08 21.40 9.21
N ALA A 60 6.83 21.26 10.52
CA ALA A 60 6.86 22.38 11.45
C ALA A 60 8.29 22.75 11.90
N VAL A 61 9.29 21.98 11.49
CA VAL A 61 10.69 22.12 11.91
C VAL A 61 11.47 22.83 10.81
N ASP A 62 12.25 23.85 11.14
CA ASP A 62 12.96 24.70 10.17
C ASP A 62 14.17 24.04 9.47
N VAL A 63 14.45 22.77 9.75
CA VAL A 63 15.60 22.03 9.21
C VAL A 63 15.14 20.77 8.48
N ASN A 64 15.83 20.44 7.39
CA ASN A 64 15.62 19.20 6.65
C ASN A 64 16.94 18.43 6.55
N VAL A 65 16.91 17.14 6.88
CA VAL A 65 18.09 16.25 6.77
C VAL A 65 18.46 16.01 5.32
N TYR A 66 17.49 16.15 4.41
CA TYR A 66 17.66 15.94 2.97
C TYR A 66 17.81 17.26 2.19
N GLU A 67 18.25 18.35 2.86
CA GLU A 67 18.41 19.66 2.23
C GLU A 67 19.32 19.59 0.98
N GLY A 68 18.85 20.16 -0.13
CA GLY A 68 19.60 20.19 -1.38
C GLY A 68 19.65 18.87 -2.14
N MET A 69 19.01 17.80 -1.64
CA MET A 69 18.94 16.53 -2.36
C MET A 69 17.96 16.62 -3.52
N GLU A 70 18.46 16.28 -4.71
CA GLU A 70 17.65 16.25 -5.91
C GLU A 70 17.06 14.86 -6.13
N VAL A 71 15.73 14.79 -6.20
CA VAL A 71 14.97 13.55 -6.33
C VAL A 71 14.05 13.62 -7.53
N THR A 72 13.83 12.45 -8.14
CA THR A 72 12.97 12.29 -9.31
C THR A 72 11.80 11.40 -8.93
N GLY A 73 10.58 11.89 -9.16
CA GLY A 73 9.35 11.31 -8.63
C GLY A 73 8.68 12.24 -7.64
N LYS A 74 7.61 12.94 -8.05
CA LYS A 74 6.84 13.86 -7.19
C LYS A 74 5.41 13.37 -7.03
N VAL A 75 4.87 13.49 -5.82
CA VAL A 75 3.44 13.26 -5.57
C VAL A 75 2.66 14.48 -6.08
N VAL A 76 1.88 14.27 -7.14
CA VAL A 76 1.08 15.31 -7.77
C VAL A 76 -0.31 15.40 -7.17
N LEU A 77 -0.82 14.31 -6.61
CA LEU A 77 -2.17 14.27 -6.06
C LEU A 77 -2.26 13.27 -4.93
N THR A 78 -2.93 13.65 -3.84
CA THR A 78 -3.25 12.74 -2.73
C THR A 78 -4.74 12.78 -2.46
N LEU A 79 -5.34 11.59 -2.47
CA LEU A 79 -6.70 11.34 -2.02
C LEU A 79 -6.64 10.69 -0.64
N SER A 80 -7.43 11.21 0.29
CA SER A 80 -7.71 10.54 1.55
C SER A 80 -9.21 10.26 1.65
N ARG A 81 -9.58 8.99 1.79
CA ARG A 81 -10.96 8.51 1.88
C ARG A 81 -11.85 9.05 0.74
N GLY A 82 -11.28 9.16 -0.46
CA GLY A 82 -11.96 9.66 -1.67
C GLY A 82 -12.08 11.18 -1.76
N ARG A 83 -11.44 11.94 -0.86
CA ARG A 83 -11.36 13.41 -0.91
C ARG A 83 -9.99 13.87 -1.35
N LEU A 84 -9.94 14.86 -2.23
CA LEU A 84 -8.70 15.52 -2.63
C LEU A 84 -8.15 16.33 -1.46
N VAL A 85 -7.03 15.88 -0.89
CA VAL A 85 -6.36 16.57 0.22
C VAL A 85 -5.11 17.34 -0.22
N TRP A 86 -4.51 16.93 -1.33
CA TRP A 86 -3.33 17.58 -1.91
C TRP A 86 -3.45 17.60 -3.42
N ASP A 87 -3.30 18.77 -4.02
CA ASP A 87 -3.39 18.99 -5.48
C ASP A 87 -2.02 19.18 -6.17
N GLY A 88 -0.92 18.97 -5.44
CA GLY A 88 0.44 19.21 -5.94
C GLY A 88 1.06 20.53 -5.45
N THR A 89 0.22 21.42 -4.93
CA THR A 89 0.61 22.77 -4.47
C THR A 89 -0.03 23.19 -3.16
N ASN A 90 -1.32 22.93 -2.97
CA ASN A 90 -2.13 23.37 -1.84
C ASN A 90 -2.62 22.17 -1.02
N LEU A 91 -2.59 22.34 0.29
CA LEU A 91 -3.12 21.38 1.25
C LEU A 91 -4.58 21.74 1.57
N ASN A 92 -5.51 20.93 1.08
CA ASN A 92 -6.95 21.11 1.25
C ASN A 92 -7.47 20.13 2.33
N VAL A 93 -7.10 20.38 3.59
CA VAL A 93 -7.49 19.52 4.72
C VAL A 93 -8.14 20.33 5.84
N THR A 94 -9.16 19.74 6.45
CA THR A 94 -9.74 20.25 7.70
C THR A 94 -9.14 19.47 8.87
N ALA A 95 -8.66 20.18 9.90
CA ALA A 95 -8.19 19.56 11.13
C ALA A 95 -9.27 18.63 11.72
N GLY A 96 -8.88 17.43 12.15
CA GLY A 96 -9.82 16.41 12.67
C GLY A 96 -10.53 15.58 11.59
N SER A 97 -10.21 15.75 10.31
CA SER A 97 -10.73 14.89 9.22
C SER A 97 -10.23 13.44 9.30
N GLY A 98 -9.08 13.21 9.94
CA GLY A 98 -8.56 11.87 10.22
C GLY A 98 -9.44 11.09 11.19
N ARG A 99 -9.46 9.76 11.05
CA ARG A 99 -10.18 8.87 11.97
C ARG A 99 -9.26 7.78 12.48
N PHE A 100 -9.39 7.45 13.76
CA PHE A 100 -8.73 6.31 14.33
C PHE A 100 -9.21 5.01 13.64
N ILE A 101 -8.27 4.12 13.35
CA ILE A 101 -8.55 2.80 12.79
C ILE A 101 -8.18 1.78 13.87
N PRO A 102 -9.14 1.03 14.42
CA PRO A 102 -8.84 0.00 15.39
C PRO A 102 -7.99 -1.10 14.74
N MET A 103 -6.95 -1.52 15.45
CA MET A 103 -6.07 -2.62 15.06
C MET A 103 -6.47 -3.86 15.86
N PRO A 104 -7.16 -4.83 15.24
CA PRO A 104 -7.52 -6.05 15.94
C PRO A 104 -6.25 -6.85 16.28
N LEU A 105 -6.11 -7.18 17.55
CA LEU A 105 -5.12 -8.14 18.02
C LEU A 105 -5.54 -9.50 17.43
N PHE A 106 -4.67 -10.08 16.60
CA PHE A 106 -4.89 -11.30 15.81
C PHE A 106 -5.75 -11.12 14.55
N GLN A 107 -5.21 -11.54 13.39
CA GLN A 107 -6.08 -12.00 12.31
C GLN A 107 -6.80 -13.21 12.88
N SER A 108 -8.14 -13.21 12.85
CA SER A 108 -8.83 -14.49 12.86
C SER A 108 -8.20 -15.27 11.71
N SER A 109 -7.41 -16.30 12.04
CA SER A 109 -6.92 -17.25 11.06
C SER A 109 -8.12 -17.57 10.16
N ARG A 110 -7.99 -17.32 8.86
CA ARG A 110 -9.01 -17.78 7.93
C ARG A 110 -9.23 -19.26 8.25
N PRO A 111 -10.49 -19.74 8.33
CA PRO A 111 -10.76 -21.16 8.55
C PRO A 111 -10.03 -22.07 7.55
N ASP A 112 -9.61 -21.52 6.41
CA ASP A 112 -8.97 -22.24 5.31
C ASP A 112 -7.45 -22.45 5.49
N ASP A 113 -6.78 -21.70 6.38
CA ASP A 113 -5.31 -21.77 6.59
C ASP A 113 -4.91 -22.69 7.76
N LEU A 114 -5.88 -23.14 8.56
CA LEU A 114 -5.72 -24.26 9.48
C LEU A 114 -6.38 -25.45 8.81
N GLY A 115 -5.60 -26.27 8.11
CA GLY A 115 -6.07 -27.56 7.63
C GLY A 115 -6.87 -28.22 8.74
N ALA A 116 -8.15 -28.49 8.47
CA ALA A 116 -9.07 -29.04 9.44
C ALA A 116 -8.49 -30.36 9.98
N VAL A 117 -7.82 -30.30 11.13
CA VAL A 117 -7.65 -31.48 11.98
C VAL A 117 -9.02 -31.70 12.58
N VAL A 118 -9.82 -32.48 11.87
CA VAL A 118 -11.02 -33.11 12.42
C VAL A 118 -10.54 -34.03 13.54
N PRO A 119 -10.92 -33.81 14.81
CA PRO A 119 -10.59 -34.77 15.86
C PRO A 119 -11.48 -36.00 15.65
N GLY A 120 -10.96 -37.06 15.04
CA GLY A 120 -11.68 -38.35 15.06
C GLY A 120 -11.50 -39.35 13.93
N THR A 121 -10.64 -39.14 12.92
CA THR A 121 -10.46 -40.16 11.87
C THR A 121 -9.00 -40.32 11.46
N ALA A 122 -8.49 -41.54 11.63
CA ALA A 122 -7.14 -41.95 11.20
C ALA A 122 -6.95 -41.72 9.69
N PRO A 123 -5.73 -41.37 9.23
CA PRO A 123 -5.48 -41.09 7.83
C PRO A 123 -5.45 -42.39 7.02
N THR A 124 -6.47 -42.64 6.21
CA THR A 124 -6.39 -43.61 5.11
C THR A 124 -5.98 -42.87 3.84
N CYS A 125 -4.76 -43.15 3.37
CA CYS A 125 -4.31 -42.77 2.04
C CYS A 125 -5.07 -43.60 0.99
N PRO A 126 -5.55 -42.98 -0.11
CA PRO A 126 -5.26 -43.61 -1.39
C PRO A 126 -4.97 -42.62 -2.54
N SER A 127 -3.83 -42.86 -3.17
CA SER A 127 -3.54 -42.84 -4.61
C SER A 127 -4.44 -42.04 -5.57
N GLY A 128 -3.80 -41.11 -6.29
CA GLY A 128 -4.00 -40.93 -7.74
C GLY A 128 -5.19 -40.07 -8.18
N HIS A 129 -4.95 -38.81 -8.53
CA HIS A 129 -5.21 -38.23 -9.87
C HIS A 129 -4.91 -36.72 -9.90
N ARG A 130 -4.35 -36.29 -11.03
CA ARG A 130 -3.85 -34.95 -11.36
C ARG A 130 -5.02 -34.05 -11.78
N VAL A 131 -5.16 -32.83 -11.22
CA VAL A 131 -6.06 -31.78 -11.77
C VAL A 131 -5.32 -30.43 -11.82
N LYS A 132 -5.66 -29.68 -12.87
CA LYS A 132 -4.85 -28.74 -13.64
C LYS A 132 -4.75 -27.35 -12.99
N HIS A 133 -3.61 -26.68 -13.24
CA HIS A 133 -3.40 -25.26 -13.03
C HIS A 133 -4.55 -24.43 -13.64
N ALA A 134 -5.16 -23.58 -12.83
CA ALA A 134 -6.03 -22.50 -13.27
C ALA A 134 -5.32 -21.17 -13.03
N ASP A 135 -4.87 -20.63 -14.15
CA ASP A 135 -4.31 -19.30 -14.34
C ASP A 135 -5.35 -18.22 -13.99
N THR A 136 -4.95 -17.20 -13.22
CA THR A 136 -5.74 -15.97 -13.06
C THR A 136 -4.78 -14.78 -12.98
N GLN A 137 -4.06 -14.54 -14.07
CA GLN A 137 -3.58 -13.21 -14.41
C GLN A 137 -4.76 -12.33 -14.84
N ARG A 138 -5.16 -11.33 -14.03
CA ARG A 138 -5.93 -10.12 -14.43
C ARG A 138 -5.87 -9.09 -13.29
N VAL A 139 -5.54 -7.82 -13.42
CA VAL A 139 -5.05 -6.92 -14.47
C VAL A 139 -4.36 -5.78 -13.70
N ALA A 140 -3.15 -5.41 -14.08
CA ALA A 140 -2.50 -4.19 -13.64
C ALA A 140 -3.05 -3.01 -14.46
N THR A 141 -3.47 -1.93 -13.81
CA THR A 141 -3.70 -0.64 -14.45
C THR A 141 -3.06 0.45 -13.61
N LEU A 142 -1.75 0.66 -13.80
CA LEU A 142 -1.13 1.97 -13.61
C LEU A 142 -1.35 2.72 -14.93
N THR A 143 -2.27 3.68 -14.95
CA THR A 143 -2.36 4.60 -16.09
C THR A 143 -1.30 5.67 -15.93
N TYR A 144 -0.34 5.64 -16.85
CA TYR A 144 0.64 6.68 -17.12
C TYR A 144 0.04 7.59 -18.20
N ALA A 145 -0.06 8.89 -17.94
CA ALA A 145 -0.28 9.94 -18.93
C ALA A 145 0.31 11.24 -18.38
#